data_AF-A0A1X6NI91-F1
#
_entry.id   AF-A0A1X6NI91-F1
#
_cell.length_a   1.000
_cell.length_b   1.000
_cell.length_c   1.000
_cell.angle_alpha   90.00
_cell.angle_beta   90.00
_cell.angle_gamma   90.00
#
_symmetry.space_group_name_H-M   'P 1'
#
loop_
_entity.id
_entity.type
_entity.pdbx_description
1 polymer ?
#
loop_
_entity_poly.entity_id
_entity_poly.type
_entity_poly.pdbx_seq_one_letter_code
_entity_poly.pdbx_strand_id
1 'polypeptide(L)'
;MSSPSTAAAAVSRTDIVRLYRALLTAGRGFADYNFRAHARRRVVETFREERDPGSVAEAYAFGVNQLGVVRRQATISRMYEAAPLVIESPGRPPAGGAPQ
;
A
#
# COMPACT_ATOMS: atom_id res chain seq x y z
N MET A 1 43.37 8.23 -3.17
CA MET A 1 42.69 9.49 -2.86
C MET A 1 41.29 9.45 -3.43
N SER A 2 40.33 10.06 -2.72
CA SER A 2 38.90 10.18 -3.01
C SER A 2 38.00 9.01 -2.58
N SER A 3 37.76 8.94 -1.28
CA SER A 3 36.37 9.04 -0.82
C SER A 3 36.19 10.42 -0.20
N PRO A 4 34.96 10.97 -0.23
CA PRO A 4 34.31 11.12 1.07
C PRO A 4 32.84 10.69 1.05
N SER A 5 32.52 9.84 2.04
CA SER A 5 31.33 9.88 2.89
C SER A 5 30.03 10.41 2.26
N THR A 6 29.15 9.50 1.82
CA THR A 6 27.71 9.77 1.84
C THR A 6 27.30 9.78 3.31
N ALA A 7 27.41 10.94 3.97
CA ALA A 7 26.76 11.17 5.25
C ALA A 7 25.31 10.70 5.11
N ALA A 8 24.89 9.72 5.92
CA ALA A 8 23.54 9.19 5.92
C ALA A 8 22.56 10.37 5.95
N ALA A 9 21.93 10.67 4.80
CA ALA A 9 21.06 11.81 4.69
C ALA A 9 19.93 11.59 5.68
N ALA A 10 19.85 12.47 6.69
CA ALA A 10 18.80 12.40 7.69
C ALA A 10 17.45 12.40 6.96
N VAL A 11 16.59 11.44 7.30
CA VAL A 11 15.27 11.30 6.67
C VAL A 11 14.49 12.60 6.85
N SER A 12 14.16 13.26 5.75
CA SER A 12 13.46 14.54 5.80
C SER A 12 11.95 14.33 5.95
N ARG A 13 11.25 15.35 6.47
CA ARG A 13 9.78 15.38 6.51
C ARG A 13 9.16 15.17 5.12
N THR A 14 9.82 15.69 4.07
CA THR A 14 9.37 15.53 2.68
C THR A 14 9.43 14.06 2.25
N ASP A 15 10.47 13.33 2.65
CA ASP A 15 10.62 11.90 2.33
C ASP A 15 9.54 11.07 3.03
N ILE A 16 9.25 11.38 4.30
CA ILE A 16 8.16 10.74 5.06
C ILE A 16 6.81 10.95 4.36
N VAL A 17 6.51 12.19 3.92
CA VAL A 17 5.26 12.49 3.20
C VAL A 17 5.21 11.78 1.84
N ARG A 18 6.33 11.71 1.12
CA ARG A 18 6.43 10.95 -0.14
C ARG A 18 6.16 9.47 0.08
N LEU A 19 6.75 8.88 1.12
CA LEU A 19 6.55 7.48 1.48
C LEU A 19 5.08 7.20 1.85
N TYR A 20 4.47 8.05 2.68
CA TYR A 20 3.06 7.95 3.03
C TYR A 20 2.16 7.94 1.78
N ARG A 21 2.36 8.88 0.87
CA ARG A 21 1.61 8.94 -0.40
C ARG A 21 1.87 7.71 -1.27
N ALA A 22 3.11 7.25 -1.34
CA ALA A 22 3.47 6.06 -2.12
C ALA A 22 2.78 4.81 -1.59
N LEU A 23 2.70 4.63 -0.27
CA LEU A 23 1.99 3.53 0.38
C LEU A 23 0.48 3.59 0.10
N LEU A 24 -0.13 4.76 0.23
CA LEU A 24 -1.56 4.95 -0.10
C LEU A 24 -1.85 4.64 -1.57
N THR A 25 -1.00 5.09 -2.48
CA THR A 25 -1.15 4.82 -3.91
C THR A 25 -0.95 3.34 -4.22
N ALA A 26 0.04 2.68 -3.63
CA ALA A 26 0.26 1.24 -3.81
C ALA A 26 -0.93 0.42 -3.27
N GLY A 27 -1.51 0.82 -2.13
CA GLY A 27 -2.70 0.18 -1.56
C GLY A 27 -3.96 0.32 -2.43
N ARG A 28 -4.05 1.32 -3.31
CA ARG A 28 -5.14 1.38 -4.31
C ARG A 28 -4.99 0.34 -5.42
N GLY A 29 -3.83 -0.30 -5.51
CA GLY A 29 -3.54 -1.31 -6.52
C GLY A 29 -4.27 -2.64 -6.31
N PHE A 30 -4.76 -2.94 -5.11
CA PHE A 30 -5.49 -4.17 -4.83
C PHE A 30 -6.82 -4.25 -5.61
N ALA A 31 -7.13 -5.43 -6.13
CA ALA A 31 -8.36 -5.70 -6.88
C ALA A 31 -9.59 -5.84 -5.98
N ASP A 32 -9.43 -6.39 -4.77
CA ASP A 32 -10.50 -6.52 -3.78
C ASP A 32 -10.69 -5.23 -2.97
N TYR A 33 -11.94 -4.80 -2.76
CA TYR A 33 -12.24 -3.62 -1.96
C TYR A 33 -11.72 -3.72 -0.53
N ASN A 34 -11.86 -4.88 0.11
CA ASN A 34 -11.47 -5.08 1.50
C ASN A 34 -9.97 -4.87 1.67
N PHE A 35 -9.16 -5.37 0.73
CA PHE A 35 -7.71 -5.14 0.75
C PHE A 35 -7.35 -3.69 0.48
N ARG A 36 -8.01 -3.00 -0.45
CA ARG A 36 -7.82 -1.55 -0.64
C ARG A 36 -8.15 -0.76 0.63
N ALA A 37 -9.30 -1.05 1.23
CA ALA A 37 -9.80 -0.36 2.42
C ALA A 37 -8.88 -0.63 3.64
N HIS A 38 -8.50 -1.89 3.85
CA HIS A 38 -7.58 -2.29 4.90
C HIS A 38 -6.20 -1.65 4.72
N ALA A 39 -5.61 -1.71 3.52
CA ALA A 39 -4.31 -1.09 3.25
C ALA A 39 -4.33 0.41 3.54
N ARG A 40 -5.37 1.12 3.10
CA ARG A 40 -5.54 2.55 3.42
C ARG A 40 -5.64 2.78 4.93
N ARG A 41 -6.48 2.02 5.63
CA ARG A 41 -6.67 2.16 7.09
C ARG A 41 -5.35 1.93 7.82
N ARG A 42 -4.66 0.83 7.52
CA ARG A 42 -3.41 0.47 8.19
C ARG A 42 -2.32 1.50 7.97
N VAL A 43 -2.16 2.01 6.74
CA VAL A 43 -1.18 3.08 6.46
C VAL A 43 -1.49 4.34 7.27
N VAL A 44 -2.76 4.74 7.38
CA VAL A 44 -3.15 5.92 8.17
C VAL A 44 -2.90 5.69 9.66
N GLU A 45 -3.25 4.52 10.19
CA GLU A 45 -3.05 4.15 11.59
C GLU A 45 -1.57 4.12 11.94
N THR A 46 -0.75 3.42 11.18
CA THR A 46 0.70 3.33 11.45
C THR A 46 1.37 4.70 11.47
N PHE A 47 1.05 5.61 10.54
CA PHE A 47 1.64 6.96 10.55
C PHE A 47 1.10 7.87 11.67
N ARG A 48 -0.05 7.53 12.27
CA ARG A 48 -0.57 8.22 13.46
C ARG A 48 0.05 7.67 14.73
N GLU A 49 0.22 6.35 14.82
CA GLU A 49 0.89 5.64 15.91
C GLU A 49 2.36 6.05 15.99
N GLU A 50 3.06 6.07 14.86
CA GLU A 50 4.50 6.40 14.74
C GLU A 50 4.75 7.89 14.47
N ARG A 51 3.98 8.78 15.12
CA ARG A 51 4.15 10.23 14.93
C ARG A 51 5.48 10.75 15.51
N ASP A 52 5.89 10.19 16.64
CA ASP A 52 7.12 10.52 17.36
C ASP A 52 7.92 9.23 17.62
N PRO A 53 8.47 8.61 16.56
CA PRO A 53 9.14 7.32 16.68
C PRO A 53 10.48 7.50 17.40
N GLY A 54 10.89 6.50 18.18
CA GLY A 54 12.19 6.50 18.84
C GLY A 54 13.37 6.62 17.86
N SER A 55 13.20 6.12 16.63
CA SER A 55 14.15 6.27 15.53
C SER A 55 13.42 6.50 14.21
N VAL A 56 13.45 7.74 13.71
CA VAL A 56 12.85 8.11 12.40
C VAL A 56 13.49 7.33 11.26
N ALA A 57 14.79 7.05 11.33
CA ALA A 57 15.51 6.32 10.29
C ALA A 57 15.04 4.86 10.17
N GLU A 58 14.84 4.18 11.30
CA GLU A 58 14.34 2.80 11.33
C GLU A 58 12.89 2.72 10.88
N ALA A 59 12.03 3.61 11.38
CA ALA A 59 10.62 3.69 10.97
C ALA A 59 10.48 3.94 9.45
N TYR A 60 11.32 4.83 8.90
CA TYR A 60 11.36 5.09 7.47
C TYR A 60 11.83 3.87 6.67
N ALA A 61 12.93 3.22 7.09
CA ALA A 61 13.44 2.01 6.44
C ALA A 61 12.40 0.88 6.45
N PHE A 62 11.70 0.69 7.57
CA PHE A 62 10.59 -0.23 7.66
C PHE A 62 9.47 0.12 6.67
N GLY A 63 9.05 1.38 6.61
CA GLY A 63 8.00 1.82 5.68
C GLY A 63 8.40 1.63 4.20
N VAL A 64 9.67 1.83 3.84
CA VAL A 64 10.19 1.54 2.50
C VAL A 64 10.09 0.04 2.18
N ASN A 65 10.43 -0.82 3.13
CA ASN A 65 10.26 -2.27 2.98
C ASN A 65 8.78 -2.66 2.78
N GLN A 66 7.89 -2.07 3.58
CA GLN A 66 6.44 -2.27 3.46
C GLN A 66 5.90 -1.81 2.10
N LEU A 67 6.40 -0.70 1.55
CA LEU A 67 6.03 -0.25 0.22
C LEU A 67 6.33 -1.30 -0.85
N GLY A 68 7.48 -1.97 -0.74
CA GLY A 68 7.84 -3.09 -1.61
C GLY A 68 6.87 -4.27 -1.49
N VAL A 69 6.48 -4.63 -0.26
CA VAL A 69 5.50 -5.69 -0.01
C VAL A 69 4.15 -5.35 -0.62
N VAL A 70 3.60 -4.17 -0.31
CA VAL A 70 2.28 -3.74 -0.79
C VAL A 70 2.23 -3.73 -2.32
N ARG A 71 3.29 -3.26 -3.00
CA ARG A 71 3.35 -3.28 -4.47
C ARG A 71 3.28 -4.68 -5.04
N ARG A 72 4.06 -5.63 -4.50
CA ARG A 72 4.03 -7.03 -4.94
C ARG A 72 2.66 -7.66 -4.71
N GLN A 73 2.08 -7.44 -3.54
CA GLN A 73 0.77 -7.99 -3.18
C GLN A 73 -0.36 -7.39 -4.02
N ALA A 74 -0.28 -6.10 -4.35
CA ALA A 74 -1.23 -5.47 -5.28
C ALA A 74 -1.14 -6.09 -6.69
N THR A 75 0.07 -6.38 -7.19
CA THR A 75 0.25 -7.06 -8.47
C THR A 75 -0.33 -8.48 -8.45
N ILE A 76 -0.02 -9.27 -7.41
CA ILE A 76 -0.56 -10.63 -7.24
C ILE A 76 -2.10 -10.59 -7.16
N SER A 77 -2.65 -9.65 -6.40
CA SER A 77 -4.10 -9.47 -6.26
C SER A 77 -4.80 -9.22 -7.60
N ARG A 78 -4.14 -8.55 -8.56
CA ARG A 78 -4.68 -8.34 -9.91
C ARG A 78 -4.51 -9.56 -10.81
N MET A 79 -3.43 -10.33 -10.65
CA MET A 79 -3.22 -11.56 -11.43
C MET A 79 -4.27 -12.63 -11.11
N TYR A 80 -4.75 -12.63 -9.86
CA TYR A 80 -5.75 -13.57 -9.37
C TYR A 80 -7.05 -12.86 -8.95
N GLU A 81 -7.47 -11.84 -9.70
CA GLU A 81 -8.74 -11.16 -9.46
C GLU A 81 -9.90 -12.18 -9.55
N ALA A 82 -10.48 -12.50 -8.39
CA ALA A 82 -11.67 -13.33 -8.30
C ALA A 82 -12.90 -12.53 -8.76
N ALA A 83 -14.01 -13.22 -9.05
CA ALA A 83 -15.27 -12.55 -9.31
C ALA A 83 -15.58 -11.56 -8.17
N PRO A 84 -15.99 -10.32 -8.48
CA PRO A 84 -16.20 -9.28 -7.46
C PRO A 84 -17.21 -9.76 -6.42
N LEU A 85 -16.97 -9.43 -5.14
CA LEU A 85 -17.90 -9.79 -4.07
C LEU A 85 -19.30 -9.25 -4.38
N VAL A 86 -20.33 -9.94 -3.91
CA VAL A 86 -21.75 -9.56 -4.12
C VAL A 86 -22.02 -8.12 -3.67
N ILE A 87 -21.31 -7.63 -2.65
CA ILE A 87 -21.41 -6.25 -2.15
C ILE A 87 -20.77 -5.19 -3.05
N GLU A 88 -19.96 -5.59 -4.03
CA GLU A 88 -19.32 -4.71 -5.02
C GLU A 88 -20.11 -4.62 -6.33
N SER A 89 -21.19 -5.41 -6.49
CA SER A 89 -22.04 -5.43 -7.68
C SER A 89 -23.44 -4.87 -7.39
N PRO A 90 -23.68 -3.55 -7.45
CA PRO A 90 -25.03 -3.05 -7.65
C PRO A 90 -25.40 -3.30 -9.12
N GLY A 91 -25.86 -4.52 -9.44
CA GLY A 91 -26.56 -4.80 -10.70
C GLY A 91 -25.75 -5.36 -11.87
N ARG A 92 -24.80 -6.29 -11.66
CA ARG A 92 -24.41 -7.19 -12.75
C ARG A 92 -25.47 -8.30 -12.85
N PRO A 93 -26.28 -8.38 -13.92
CA PRO A 93 -27.19 -9.50 -14.08
C PRO A 93 -26.38 -10.80 -14.15
N PRO A 94 -26.89 -11.91 -13.58
CA PRO A 94 -26.21 -13.19 -13.64
C PRO A 94 -26.00 -13.57 -15.11
N ALA A 95 -24.74 -13.77 -15.49
CA ALA A 95 -24.43 -14.31 -16.81
C ALA A 95 -24.81 -15.80 -16.82
N GLY A 96 -25.97 -16.12 -17.40
CA GLY A 96 -26.33 -17.50 -17.73
C GLY A 96 -27.71 -17.95 -17.24
N GLY A 97 -28.77 -17.31 -17.70
CA GLY A 97 -30.03 -18.02 -17.95
C GLY A 97 -29.98 -18.55 -19.39
N ALA A 98 -29.64 -19.82 -19.57
CA ALA A 98 -29.87 -20.50 -20.85
C ALA A 98 -31.37 -20.82 -20.97
N PRO A 99 -32.03 -20.54 -22.11
CA PRO A 99 -33.38 -21.01 -22.35
C PRO A 99 -33.36 -22.48 -22.75
N GLN A 100 -34.04 -23.33 -21.98
CA GLN A 100 -34.72 -24.56 -22.42
C GLN A 100 -35.99 -24.67 -21.58
#